data_AF-A0A1G2RUS1-F1
#
_entry.id   AF-A0A1G2RUS1-F1
#
_cell.length_a   1.000
_cell.length_b   1.000
_cell.length_c   1.000
_cell.angle_alpha   90.00
_cell.angle_beta   90.00
_cell.angle_gamma   90.00
#
_symmetry.space_group_name_H-M   'P 1'
#
loop_
_entity.id
_entity.type
_entity.pdbx_description
1 polymer ?
#
loop_
_entity_poly.entity_id
_entity_poly.type
_entity_poly.pdbx_seq_one_letter_code
_entity_poly.pdbx_strand_id
1 'polypeptide(L)'
;MQYARLLKEVRSCRRDMLKNRKTFWENNRKNFENNLKLIIGSQKKPKGWKIYVVASNLLSDKRVMPFDYDAWSSTNIIGATKKQGFEVMIFFNRAALEFLSRPALLTLVLHELRHVWQIAKSPKASLRSLVDDNFSAKLEKDAESPVKILPGEIKKEAVLEKILYCYDSGGWNAARKMVYFMHKKRENMYGGGYLREMEKEEYDAFINAQRKKSIKAFISYFN
;
A
#
# COMPACT_ATOMS: atom_id res chain seq x y z
N MET A 1 4.69 -19.06 -11.99
CA MET A 1 5.19 -19.74 -10.76
C MET A 1 5.15 -18.86 -9.51
N GLN A 2 5.50 -17.56 -9.55
CA GLN A 2 5.58 -16.69 -8.36
C GLN A 2 4.22 -16.38 -7.68
N TYR A 3 3.13 -16.22 -8.45
CA TYR A 3 1.82 -15.87 -7.90
C TYR A 3 1.11 -17.01 -7.14
N ALA A 4 1.36 -18.28 -7.51
CA ALA A 4 0.74 -19.42 -6.82
C ALA A 4 1.15 -19.50 -5.34
N ARG A 5 2.40 -19.12 -5.04
CA ARG A 5 2.90 -19.02 -3.66
C ARG A 5 2.20 -17.89 -2.91
N LEU A 6 2.10 -16.71 -3.51
CA LEU A 6 1.39 -15.56 -2.92
C LEU A 6 -0.09 -15.85 -2.67
N LEU A 7 -0.78 -16.57 -3.55
CA LEU A 7 -2.17 -16.98 -3.34
C LEU A 7 -2.33 -17.96 -2.18
N LYS A 8 -1.35 -18.87 -1.97
CA LYS A 8 -1.33 -19.73 -0.77
C LYS A 8 -1.12 -18.90 0.49
N GLU A 9 -0.28 -17.87 0.43
CA GLU A 9 -0.06 -16.95 1.55
C GLU A 9 -1.32 -16.15 1.89
N VAL A 10 -2.05 -15.62 0.90
CA VAL A 10 -3.35 -14.96 1.11
C VAL A 10 -4.30 -15.87 1.88
N ARG A 11 -4.46 -17.13 1.47
CA ARG A 11 -5.30 -18.10 2.18
C ARG A 11 -4.83 -18.34 3.61
N SER A 12 -3.52 -18.39 3.84
CA SER A 12 -2.98 -18.52 5.21
C SER A 12 -3.30 -17.28 6.05
N CYS A 13 -3.05 -16.09 5.52
CA CYS A 13 -3.30 -14.82 6.20
C CYS A 13 -4.78 -14.68 6.59
N ARG A 14 -5.70 -15.01 5.68
CA ARG A 14 -7.14 -15.02 5.99
C ARG A 14 -7.50 -15.98 7.12
N ARG A 15 -6.93 -17.20 7.14
CA ARG A 15 -7.16 -18.17 8.23
C ARG A 15 -6.63 -17.64 9.57
N ASP A 16 -5.41 -17.11 9.57
CA ASP A 16 -4.76 -16.60 10.78
C ASP A 16 -5.51 -15.38 11.34
N MET A 17 -5.92 -14.48 10.45
CA MET A 17 -6.75 -13.32 10.77
C MET A 17 -8.11 -13.73 11.34
N LEU A 18 -8.80 -14.71 10.73
CA LEU A 18 -10.08 -15.23 11.24
C LEU A 18 -9.95 -15.91 12.60
N LYS A 19 -8.82 -16.57 12.86
CA LYS A 19 -8.53 -17.24 14.13
C LYS A 19 -8.28 -16.23 15.25
N ASN A 20 -7.39 -15.26 15.04
CA ASN A 20 -7.06 -14.23 16.03
C ASN A 20 -6.47 -12.97 15.38
N ARG A 21 -7.31 -11.95 15.16
CA ARG A 21 -6.88 -10.69 14.53
C ARG A 21 -5.81 -9.94 15.32
N LYS A 22 -5.88 -9.92 16.67
CA LYS A 22 -4.87 -9.22 17.49
C LYS A 22 -3.49 -9.81 17.25
N THR A 23 -3.35 -11.13 17.35
CA THR A 23 -2.08 -11.82 17.11
C THR A 23 -1.64 -11.69 15.65
N PHE A 24 -2.57 -11.71 14.70
CA PHE A 24 -2.26 -11.47 13.28
C PHE A 24 -1.61 -10.09 13.06
N TRP A 25 -2.22 -9.02 13.60
CA TRP A 25 -1.66 -7.65 13.50
C TRP A 25 -0.28 -7.54 14.17
N GLU A 26 -0.12 -8.10 15.38
CA GLU A 26 1.16 -8.11 16.10
C GLU A 26 2.26 -8.85 15.33
N ASN A 27 1.93 -9.98 14.72
CA ASN A 27 2.88 -10.75 13.91
C ASN A 27 3.28 -9.99 12.64
N ASN A 28 2.33 -9.33 11.96
CA ASN A 28 2.65 -8.52 10.78
C ASN A 28 3.59 -7.37 11.14
N ARG A 29 3.31 -6.66 12.25
CA ARG A 29 4.17 -5.58 12.76
C ARG A 29 5.60 -6.04 13.03
N LYS A 30 5.75 -7.16 13.74
CA LYS A 30 7.07 -7.74 14.05
C LYS A 30 7.84 -8.14 12.79
N ASN A 31 7.14 -8.57 11.74
CA ASN A 31 7.74 -9.04 10.49
C ASN A 31 7.81 -7.98 9.38
N PHE A 32 7.38 -6.74 9.64
CA PHE A 32 7.20 -5.72 8.61
C PHE A 32 8.46 -5.48 7.76
N GLU A 33 9.60 -5.23 8.40
CA GLU A 33 10.86 -4.99 7.68
C GLU A 33 11.32 -6.21 6.89
N ASN A 34 11.13 -7.42 7.44
CA ASN A 34 11.48 -8.65 6.73
C ASN A 34 10.57 -8.86 5.51
N ASN A 35 9.27 -8.55 5.63
CA ASN A 35 8.33 -8.61 4.51
C ASN A 35 8.74 -7.62 3.40
N LEU A 36 9.11 -6.38 3.74
CA LEU A 36 9.63 -5.41 2.77
C LEU A 36 10.90 -5.94 2.09
N LYS A 37 11.88 -6.45 2.86
CA LYS A 37 13.13 -7.01 2.33
C LYS A 37 12.86 -8.16 1.36
N LEU A 38 11.93 -9.07 1.68
CA LEU A 38 11.58 -10.19 0.82
C LEU A 38 10.91 -9.74 -0.48
N ILE A 39 9.96 -8.79 -0.41
CA ILE A 39 9.31 -8.25 -1.60
C ILE A 39 10.33 -7.55 -2.48
N ILE A 40 11.05 -6.55 -1.95
CA ILE A 40 12.02 -5.74 -2.69
C ILE A 40 13.19 -6.59 -3.20
N GLY A 41 13.64 -7.58 -2.42
CA GLY A 41 14.68 -8.54 -2.80
C GLY A 41 14.32 -9.37 -4.02
N SER A 42 13.03 -9.67 -4.20
CA SER A 42 12.53 -10.44 -5.36
C SER A 42 12.38 -9.62 -6.66
N GLN A 43 12.56 -8.30 -6.61
CA GLN A 43 12.35 -7.41 -7.75
C GLN A 43 13.68 -6.98 -8.39
N LYS A 44 13.67 -6.86 -9.72
CA LYS A 44 14.77 -6.25 -10.48
C LYS A 44 14.87 -4.76 -10.11
N LYS A 45 16.11 -4.28 -10.01
CA LYS A 45 16.44 -2.89 -9.67
C LYS A 45 17.16 -2.22 -10.85
N PRO A 46 16.99 -0.91 -11.07
CA PRO A 46 17.74 -0.19 -12.09
C PRO A 46 19.25 -0.30 -11.84
N LYS A 47 20.01 -0.64 -12.88
CA LYS A 47 21.47 -0.77 -12.80
C LYS A 47 22.10 0.59 -12.52
N GLY A 48 23.13 0.61 -11.65
CA GLY A 48 23.87 1.82 -11.32
C GLY A 48 23.17 2.77 -10.35
N TRP A 49 21.98 2.42 -9.86
CA TRP A 49 21.24 3.19 -8.86
C TRP A 49 21.30 2.51 -7.49
N LYS A 50 21.61 3.28 -6.45
CA LYS A 50 21.45 2.84 -5.06
C LYS A 50 20.03 3.15 -4.60
N ILE A 51 19.41 2.19 -3.90
CA ILE A 51 18.05 2.32 -3.39
C ILE A 51 18.11 2.14 -1.88
N TYR A 52 17.81 3.21 -1.15
CA TYR A 52 17.66 3.19 0.29
C TYR A 52 16.20 2.95 0.63
N VAL A 53 15.94 2.03 1.55
CA VAL A 53 14.58 1.73 2.02
C VAL A 53 14.53 2.09 3.49
N VAL A 54 13.68 3.06 3.81
CA VAL A 54 13.45 3.52 5.18
C VAL A 54 12.03 3.14 5.57
N ALA A 55 11.88 2.47 6.71
CA ALA A 55 10.59 2.07 7.25
C ALA A 55 10.44 2.64 8.66
N SER A 56 9.71 3.74 8.80
CA SER A 56 9.55 4.47 10.07
C SER A 56 8.16 5.09 10.17
N ASN A 57 7.80 5.57 11.36
CA ASN A 57 6.73 6.55 11.51
C ASN A 57 7.29 7.95 11.22
N LEU A 58 6.45 8.85 10.71
CA LEU A 58 6.73 10.28 10.82
C LEU A 58 6.75 10.67 12.30
N LEU A 59 7.60 11.63 12.67
CA LEU A 59 7.61 12.21 14.00
C LEU A 59 6.34 13.06 14.15
N SER A 60 5.27 12.43 14.64
CA SER A 60 3.99 13.08 14.92
C SER A 60 3.54 12.69 16.32
N ASP A 61 3.16 13.68 17.11
CA ASP A 61 2.60 13.49 18.45
C ASP A 61 1.17 12.91 18.41
N LYS A 62 0.59 12.80 17.22
CA LYS A 62 -0.75 12.27 17.00
C LYS A 62 -0.68 10.79 16.64
N ARG A 63 -1.65 10.02 17.16
CA ARG A 63 -1.88 8.65 16.67
C ARG A 63 -2.35 8.70 15.22
N VAL A 64 -1.48 8.31 14.30
CA VAL A 64 -1.75 8.26 12.86
C VAL A 64 -2.48 6.96 12.50
N MET A 65 -3.56 7.07 11.75
CA MET A 65 -4.30 5.97 11.14
C MET A 65 -4.02 5.88 9.63
N PRO A 66 -4.25 4.72 8.99
CA PRO A 66 -3.87 4.50 7.58
C PRO A 66 -4.59 5.41 6.56
N PHE A 67 -5.69 6.04 6.95
CA PHE A 67 -6.45 6.98 6.11
C PHE A 67 -6.09 8.46 6.38
N ASP A 68 -5.19 8.74 7.32
CA ASP A 68 -4.76 10.10 7.62
C ASP A 68 -3.73 10.56 6.59
N TYR A 69 -3.71 11.87 6.33
CA TYR A 69 -2.77 12.49 5.39
C TYR A 69 -1.32 12.19 5.76
N ASP A 70 -1.01 12.08 7.05
CA ASP A 70 0.34 11.84 7.57
C ASP A 70 0.78 10.36 7.48
N ALA A 71 -0.04 9.49 6.89
CA ALA A 71 0.23 8.05 6.82
C ALA A 71 0.86 7.62 5.46
N TRP A 72 1.06 8.56 4.55
CA TRP A 72 1.58 8.30 3.20
C TRP A 72 3.03 7.81 3.17
N SER A 73 3.33 7.01 2.15
CA SER A 73 4.67 6.59 1.76
C SER A 73 5.13 7.40 0.55
N SER A 74 6.43 7.48 0.31
CA SER A 74 6.96 8.26 -0.82
C SER A 74 8.28 7.73 -1.34
N THR A 75 8.53 7.96 -2.63
CA THR A 75 9.80 7.68 -3.29
C THR A 75 10.46 8.98 -3.73
N ASN A 76 11.67 9.27 -3.25
CA ASN A 76 12.35 10.55 -3.41
C ASN A 76 13.74 10.39 -4.03
N ILE A 77 14.13 11.36 -4.87
CA ILE A 77 15.48 11.45 -5.42
C ILE A 77 16.41 12.00 -4.32
N ILE A 78 17.47 11.26 -3.98
CA ILE A 78 18.55 11.78 -3.11
C ILE A 78 19.67 12.39 -3.97
N GLY A 79 20.05 11.70 -5.04
CA GLY A 79 21.13 12.12 -5.93
C GLY A 79 20.91 11.61 -7.36
N ALA A 80 21.23 12.44 -8.35
CA ALA A 80 21.12 12.07 -9.77
C ALA A 80 22.24 12.68 -10.62
N THR A 81 23.45 12.83 -10.04
CA THR A 81 24.60 13.45 -10.71
C THR A 81 25.85 12.58 -10.57
N LYS A 82 26.83 12.73 -11.46
CA LYS A 82 28.11 12.00 -11.35
C LYS A 82 28.87 12.29 -10.05
N LYS A 83 28.70 13.49 -9.46
CA LYS A 83 29.39 13.90 -8.23
C LYS A 83 28.72 13.37 -6.96
N GLN A 84 27.38 13.37 -6.93
CA GLN A 84 26.60 12.91 -5.76
C GLN A 84 26.18 11.44 -5.85
N GLY A 85 26.33 10.82 -7.02
CA GLY A 85 25.82 9.48 -7.30
C GLY A 85 24.37 9.48 -7.79
N PHE A 86 23.87 8.28 -8.04
CA PHE A 86 22.51 7.99 -8.50
C PHE A 86 21.80 7.21 -7.40
N GLU A 87 20.99 7.91 -6.62
CA GLU A 87 20.52 7.48 -5.32
C GLU A 87 19.04 7.85 -5.13
N VAL A 88 18.23 6.86 -4.75
CA VAL A 88 16.79 7.01 -4.49
C VAL A 88 16.48 6.51 -3.09
N MET A 89 15.58 7.20 -2.39
CA MET A 89 15.00 6.75 -1.13
C MET A 89 13.55 6.33 -1.33
N ILE A 90 13.17 5.17 -0.80
CA ILE A 90 11.78 4.81 -0.58
C ILE A 90 11.50 4.90 0.91
N PHE A 91 10.55 5.73 1.29
CA PHE A 91 10.04 5.85 2.65
C PHE A 91 8.70 5.11 2.77
N PHE A 92 8.68 4.03 3.55
CA PHE A 92 7.46 3.32 3.92
C PHE A 92 7.01 3.74 5.33
N ASN A 93 5.84 4.35 5.40
CA ASN A 93 5.28 4.79 6.67
C ASN A 93 4.67 3.62 7.43
N ARG A 94 5.23 3.30 8.60
CA ARG A 94 4.76 2.18 9.43
C ARG A 94 3.29 2.31 9.75
N ALA A 95 2.80 3.49 10.15
CA ALA A 95 1.42 3.70 10.55
C ALA A 95 0.36 3.23 9.53
N ALA A 96 0.67 3.30 8.23
CA ALA A 96 -0.21 2.83 7.18
C ALA A 96 -0.03 1.35 6.78
N LEU A 97 1.07 0.71 7.15
CA LEU A 97 1.55 -0.49 6.47
C LEU A 97 1.99 -1.63 7.37
N GLU A 98 2.48 -1.37 8.58
CA GLU A 98 3.13 -2.41 9.38
C GLU A 98 2.18 -3.54 9.81
N PHE A 99 0.88 -3.28 9.83
CA PHE A 99 -0.14 -4.28 10.14
C PHE A 99 -0.49 -5.17 8.94
N LEU A 100 -0.06 -4.81 7.72
CA LEU A 100 -0.37 -5.55 6.51
C LEU A 100 0.47 -6.82 6.40
N SER A 101 -0.16 -7.88 5.90
CA SER A 101 0.53 -9.10 5.50
C SER A 101 1.42 -8.87 4.28
N ARG A 102 2.35 -9.79 4.02
CA ARG A 102 3.24 -9.69 2.85
C ARG A 102 2.47 -9.59 1.52
N PRO A 103 1.41 -10.40 1.26
CA PRO A 103 0.60 -10.23 0.05
C PRO A 103 -0.05 -8.85 -0.05
N ALA A 104 -0.62 -8.31 1.04
CA ALA A 104 -1.24 -7.00 1.05
C ALA A 104 -0.22 -5.86 0.84
N LEU A 105 0.98 -5.98 1.40
CA LEU A 105 2.09 -5.03 1.19
C LEU A 105 2.58 -4.97 -0.25
N LEU A 106 2.44 -6.06 -0.99
CA LEU A 106 2.98 -6.19 -2.34
C LEU A 106 2.48 -5.09 -3.28
N THR A 107 1.21 -4.68 -3.16
CA THR A 107 0.61 -3.66 -4.03
C THR A 107 1.35 -2.34 -3.93
N LEU A 108 1.53 -1.82 -2.72
CA LEU A 108 2.21 -0.55 -2.50
C LEU A 108 3.71 -0.64 -2.78
N VAL A 109 4.37 -1.73 -2.38
CA VAL A 109 5.81 -1.88 -2.63
C VAL A 109 6.12 -1.90 -4.12
N LEU A 110 5.28 -2.56 -4.95
CA LEU A 110 5.46 -2.56 -6.39
C LEU A 110 5.20 -1.19 -7.02
N HIS A 111 4.22 -0.44 -6.51
CA HIS A 111 3.95 0.93 -6.91
C HIS A 111 5.18 1.82 -6.66
N GLU A 112 5.72 1.82 -5.43
CA GLU A 112 6.90 2.63 -5.08
C GLU A 112 8.15 2.22 -5.87
N LEU A 113 8.37 0.91 -6.08
CA LEU A 113 9.47 0.44 -6.91
C LEU A 113 9.34 0.90 -8.36
N ARG A 114 8.12 1.11 -8.87
CA ARG A 114 7.93 1.66 -10.21
C ARG A 114 8.35 3.13 -10.28
N HIS A 115 8.14 3.93 -9.23
CA HIS A 115 8.70 5.28 -9.15
C HIS A 115 10.23 5.26 -9.19
N VAL A 116 10.89 4.31 -8.53
CA VAL A 116 12.36 4.15 -8.65
C VAL A 116 12.78 3.95 -10.10
N TRP A 117 12.07 3.11 -10.86
CA TRP A 117 12.35 2.92 -12.28
C TRP A 117 12.08 4.17 -13.12
N GLN A 118 11.02 4.93 -12.82
CA GLN A 118 10.70 6.19 -13.48
C GLN A 118 11.81 7.23 -13.25
N ILE A 119 12.25 7.39 -12.00
CA ILE A 119 13.37 8.25 -11.61
C ILE A 119 14.63 7.81 -12.35
N ALA A 120 14.96 6.52 -12.32
CA ALA A 120 16.16 6.00 -12.96
C ALA A 120 16.18 6.21 -14.47
N LYS A 121 15.01 6.20 -15.11
CA LYS A 121 14.84 6.45 -16.54
C LYS A 121 14.97 7.95 -16.88
N SER A 122 14.40 8.84 -16.06
CA SER A 122 14.49 10.28 -16.28
C SER A 122 14.30 11.06 -14.97
N PRO A 123 15.40 11.41 -14.28
CA PRO A 123 15.33 12.20 -13.05
C PRO A 123 14.66 13.56 -13.28
N LYS A 124 14.93 14.19 -14.43
CA LYS A 124 14.32 15.48 -14.81
C LYS A 124 12.79 15.38 -14.92
N ALA A 125 12.27 14.30 -15.48
CA ALA A 125 10.83 14.08 -15.56
C ALA A 125 10.22 13.91 -14.16
N SER A 126 10.85 13.11 -13.30
CA SER A 126 10.40 12.93 -11.92
C SER A 126 10.47 14.19 -11.06
N LEU A 127 11.42 15.10 -11.32
CA LEU A 127 11.42 16.41 -10.67
C LEU A 127 10.27 17.30 -11.18
N ARG A 128 9.97 17.24 -12.48
CA ARG A 128 8.86 18.00 -13.07
C ARG A 128 7.50 17.61 -12.48
N SER A 129 7.27 16.33 -12.17
CA SER A 129 5.99 15.90 -11.57
C SER A 129 5.72 16.50 -10.19
N LEU A 130 6.72 17.08 -9.52
CA LEU A 130 6.51 17.74 -8.22
C LEU A 130 5.73 19.06 -8.33
N VAL A 131 5.64 19.66 -9.52
CA VAL A 131 5.03 20.98 -9.75
C VAL A 131 4.04 21.00 -10.93
N ASP A 132 3.81 19.87 -11.58
CA ASP A 132 2.92 19.72 -12.74
C ASP A 132 1.95 18.57 -12.48
N ASP A 133 0.75 18.89 -11.99
CA ASP A 133 -0.28 17.92 -11.59
C ASP A 133 -0.68 16.98 -12.72
N ASN A 134 -0.80 17.49 -13.94
CA ASN A 134 -1.15 16.69 -15.11
C ASN A 134 -0.04 15.68 -15.43
N PHE A 135 1.22 16.09 -15.29
CA PHE A 135 2.34 15.19 -15.48
C PHE A 135 2.46 14.18 -14.33
N SER A 136 2.22 14.61 -13.10
CA SER A 136 2.14 13.76 -11.90
C SER A 136 1.10 12.65 -12.09
N ALA A 137 -0.13 13.00 -12.50
CA ALA A 137 -1.21 12.07 -12.81
C ALA A 137 -0.78 10.94 -13.75
N LYS A 138 -0.02 11.30 -14.79
CA LYS A 138 0.47 10.37 -15.81
C LYS A 138 1.51 9.41 -15.23
N LEU A 139 2.44 9.90 -14.39
CA LEU A 139 3.45 9.06 -13.76
C LEU A 139 2.84 8.09 -12.75
N GLU A 140 1.90 8.57 -11.92
CA GLU A 140 1.18 7.74 -10.97
C GLU A 140 0.37 6.62 -11.66
N LYS A 141 -0.31 6.94 -12.77
CA LYS A 141 -1.03 5.93 -13.56
C LYS A 141 -0.10 4.85 -14.13
N ASP A 142 1.15 5.21 -14.46
CA ASP A 142 2.20 4.26 -14.85
C ASP A 142 2.75 3.49 -13.64
N ALA A 143 2.85 4.14 -12.47
CA ALA A 143 3.23 3.52 -11.19
C ALA A 143 2.28 2.39 -10.77
N GLU A 144 0.99 2.51 -11.12
CA GLU A 144 -0.02 1.48 -10.90
C GLU A 144 0.06 0.27 -11.85
N SER A 145 0.81 0.35 -12.96
CA SER A 145 0.86 -0.72 -13.96
C SER A 145 1.27 -2.10 -13.42
N PRO A 146 2.23 -2.23 -12.48
CA PRO A 146 2.60 -3.52 -11.91
C PRO A 146 1.52 -4.08 -10.96
N VAL A 147 0.70 -3.20 -10.36
CA VAL A 147 -0.39 -3.61 -9.47
C VAL A 147 -1.55 -4.17 -10.27
N LYS A 148 -1.87 -3.57 -11.43
CA LYS A 148 -2.96 -4.00 -12.32
C LYS A 148 -2.86 -5.46 -12.77
N ILE A 149 -1.64 -5.95 -12.99
CA ILE A 149 -1.39 -7.32 -13.44
C ILE A 149 -1.40 -8.35 -12.30
N LEU A 150 -1.54 -7.92 -11.04
CA LEU A 150 -1.65 -8.85 -9.92
C LEU A 150 -2.99 -9.58 -9.95
N PRO A 151 -3.03 -10.86 -9.54
CA PRO A 151 -4.27 -11.57 -9.28
C PRO A 151 -5.19 -10.76 -8.36
N GLY A 152 -6.49 -10.73 -8.70
CA GLY A 152 -7.51 -9.97 -7.96
C GLY A 152 -7.52 -10.27 -6.46
N GLU A 153 -7.31 -11.52 -6.06
CA GLU A 153 -7.25 -11.94 -4.67
C GLU A 153 -6.14 -11.26 -3.84
N ILE A 154 -5.01 -10.90 -4.46
CA ILE A 154 -3.94 -10.18 -3.76
C ILE A 154 -4.35 -8.72 -3.52
N LYS A 155 -4.98 -8.08 -4.51
CA LYS A 155 -5.46 -6.70 -4.40
C LYS A 155 -6.56 -6.59 -3.34
N LYS A 156 -7.51 -7.53 -3.37
CA LYS A 156 -8.57 -7.69 -2.37
C LYS A 156 -8.03 -7.83 -0.94
N GLU A 157 -6.89 -8.50 -0.75
CA GLU A 157 -6.30 -8.66 0.58
C GLU A 157 -5.89 -7.32 1.20
N ALA A 158 -5.33 -6.40 0.41
CA ALA A 158 -5.00 -5.06 0.87
C ALA A 158 -6.26 -4.28 1.32
N VAL A 159 -7.38 -4.43 0.60
CA VAL A 159 -8.68 -3.84 0.96
C VAL A 159 -9.19 -4.39 2.27
N LEU A 160 -9.24 -5.72 2.37
CA LEU A 160 -9.73 -6.43 3.54
C LEU A 160 -8.95 -6.05 4.80
N GLU A 161 -7.62 -6.14 4.76
CA GLU A 161 -6.78 -5.91 5.92
C GLU A 161 -6.81 -4.44 6.40
N LYS A 162 -6.78 -3.46 5.49
CA LYS A 162 -6.86 -2.03 5.86
C LYS A 162 -8.17 -1.70 6.56
N ILE A 163 -9.29 -2.21 6.05
CA ILE A 163 -10.61 -1.96 6.63
C ILE A 163 -10.76 -2.66 7.99
N LEU A 164 -10.32 -3.92 8.09
CA LEU A 164 -10.40 -4.68 9.33
C LEU A 164 -9.49 -4.13 10.42
N TYR A 165 -8.27 -3.72 10.07
CA TYR A 165 -7.36 -3.07 11.01
C TYR A 165 -7.97 -1.77 11.58
N CYS A 166 -8.56 -0.94 10.71
CA CYS A 166 -9.26 0.26 11.16
C CYS A 166 -10.49 -0.06 12.01
N TYR A 167 -11.25 -1.10 11.65
CA TYR A 167 -12.37 -1.59 12.46
C TYR A 167 -11.92 -2.05 13.85
N ASP A 168 -10.88 -2.86 13.95
CA ASP A 168 -10.37 -3.34 15.23
C ASP A 168 -9.76 -2.21 16.07
N SER A 169 -9.22 -1.17 15.44
CA SER A 169 -8.60 -0.03 16.12
C SER A 169 -9.58 1.05 16.61
N GLY A 170 -10.69 1.25 15.91
CA GLY A 170 -11.62 2.37 16.15
C GLY A 170 -13.07 2.11 15.75
N GLY A 171 -13.46 0.85 15.61
CA GLY A 171 -14.81 0.40 15.29
C GLY A 171 -15.30 0.84 13.90
N TRP A 172 -16.62 0.87 13.75
CA TRP A 172 -17.28 1.24 12.49
C TRP A 172 -16.92 2.64 11.99
N ASN A 173 -16.61 3.58 12.88
CA ASN A 173 -16.25 4.95 12.51
C ASN A 173 -14.90 5.00 11.78
N ALA A 174 -13.88 4.33 12.33
CA ALA A 174 -12.57 4.25 11.68
C ALA A 174 -12.64 3.43 10.37
N ALA A 175 -13.37 2.30 10.36
CA ALA A 175 -13.57 1.51 9.15
C ALA A 175 -14.26 2.31 8.04
N ARG A 176 -15.29 3.11 8.37
CA ARG A 176 -15.98 3.99 7.41
C ARG A 176 -15.05 5.04 6.82
N LYS A 177 -14.18 5.64 7.63
CA LYS A 177 -13.15 6.58 7.16
C LYS A 177 -12.19 5.91 6.17
N MET A 178 -11.75 4.69 6.46
CA MET A 178 -10.89 3.91 5.56
C MET A 178 -11.59 3.61 4.23
N VAL A 179 -12.83 3.12 4.26
CA VAL A 179 -13.63 2.83 3.06
C VAL A 179 -13.84 4.07 2.21
N TYR A 180 -14.21 5.19 2.83
CA TYR A 180 -14.36 6.47 2.13
C TYR A 180 -13.03 6.94 1.53
N PHE A 181 -11.92 6.77 2.25
CA PHE A 181 -10.59 7.09 1.73
C PHE A 181 -10.27 6.26 0.47
N MET A 182 -10.43 4.94 0.52
CA MET A 182 -10.08 4.03 -0.59
C MET A 182 -11.00 4.19 -1.81
N HIS A 183 -12.29 4.44 -1.60
CA HIS A 183 -13.28 4.49 -2.68
C HIS A 183 -13.49 5.89 -3.27
N LYS A 184 -13.25 6.98 -2.49
CA LYS A 184 -13.57 8.36 -2.91
C LYS A 184 -12.43 9.37 -2.78
N LYS A 185 -11.63 9.35 -1.70
CA LYS A 185 -10.65 10.44 -1.47
C LYS A 185 -9.34 10.23 -2.20
N ARG A 186 -8.85 8.99 -2.26
CA ARG A 186 -7.48 8.69 -2.72
C ARG A 186 -7.20 9.22 -4.13
N GLU A 187 -8.14 9.02 -5.05
CA GLU A 187 -8.05 9.50 -6.45
C GLU A 187 -7.81 11.02 -6.52
N ASN A 188 -8.44 11.78 -5.62
CA ASN A 188 -8.35 13.24 -5.60
C ASN A 188 -7.14 13.79 -4.82
N MET A 189 -6.48 12.97 -4.00
CA MET A 189 -5.37 13.42 -3.15
C MET A 189 -4.01 13.39 -3.85
N TYR A 190 -3.85 12.57 -4.88
CA TYR A 190 -2.55 12.30 -5.51
C TYR A 190 -2.58 12.58 -7.01
N GLY A 191 -3.01 13.80 -7.38
CA GLY A 191 -3.01 14.26 -8.77
C GLY A 191 -3.81 13.36 -9.74
N GLY A 192 -4.88 12.69 -9.32
CA GLY A 192 -5.65 11.79 -10.19
C GLY A 192 -4.98 10.44 -10.49
N GLY A 193 -3.87 10.14 -9.82
CA GLY A 193 -2.94 9.08 -10.16
C GLY A 193 -3.17 7.74 -9.47
N TYR A 194 -3.56 7.77 -8.20
CA TYR A 194 -3.91 6.56 -7.48
C TYR A 194 -5.29 6.07 -7.91
N LEU A 195 -5.33 4.91 -8.56
CA LEU A 195 -6.57 4.19 -8.75
C LEU A 195 -7.26 3.99 -7.40
N ARG A 196 -8.60 3.93 -7.45
CA ARG A 196 -9.38 3.44 -6.31
C ARG A 196 -8.81 2.08 -5.94
N GLU A 197 -8.32 1.95 -4.71
CA GLU A 197 -7.85 0.66 -4.22
C GLU A 197 -9.04 -0.26 -3.88
N MET A 198 -10.26 0.30 -3.83
CA MET A 198 -11.51 -0.38 -3.52
C MET A 198 -12.54 -0.24 -4.65
N GLU A 199 -12.95 -1.39 -5.21
CA GLU A 199 -13.97 -1.50 -6.23
C GLU A 199 -15.38 -1.25 -5.66
N LYS A 200 -16.36 -1.03 -6.54
CA LYS A 200 -17.74 -0.74 -6.12
C LYS A 200 -18.37 -1.91 -5.36
N GLU A 201 -18.12 -3.14 -5.80
CA GLU A 201 -18.69 -4.35 -5.19
C GLU A 201 -18.18 -4.55 -3.77
N GLU A 202 -16.90 -4.25 -3.53
CA GLU A 202 -16.30 -4.27 -2.19
C GLU A 202 -16.93 -3.19 -1.30
N TYR A 203 -17.16 -1.99 -1.86
CA TYR A 203 -17.80 -0.89 -1.15
C TYR A 203 -19.23 -1.26 -0.75
N ASP A 204 -20.01 -1.81 -1.68
CA ASP A 204 -21.38 -2.24 -1.44
C ASP A 204 -21.44 -3.37 -0.41
N ALA A 205 -20.48 -4.31 -0.44
CA ALA A 205 -20.32 -5.34 0.58
C ALA A 205 -20.07 -4.74 1.97
N PHE A 206 -19.24 -3.70 2.08
CA PHE A 206 -19.01 -2.99 3.34
C PHE A 206 -20.27 -2.29 3.85
N ILE A 207 -20.99 -1.57 2.99
CA ILE A 207 -22.24 -0.88 3.37
C ILE A 207 -23.28 -1.89 3.88
N ASN A 208 -23.41 -3.03 3.20
CA ASN A 208 -24.29 -4.11 3.64
C ASN A 208 -23.88 -4.69 5.00
N ALA A 209 -22.59 -4.92 5.22
CA ALA A 209 -22.06 -5.38 6.51
C ALA A 209 -22.30 -4.37 7.64
N GLN A 210 -22.12 -3.08 7.36
CA GLN A 210 -22.37 -2.00 8.32
C GLN A 210 -23.86 -1.90 8.69
N ARG A 211 -24.78 -1.99 7.72
CA ARG A 211 -26.24 -2.03 7.97
C ARG A 211 -26.62 -3.21 8.86
N LYS A 212 -26.03 -4.38 8.60
CA LYS A 212 -26.20 -5.60 9.40
C LYS A 212 -25.42 -5.57 10.73
N LYS A 213 -24.65 -4.52 11.02
CA LYS A 213 -23.72 -4.40 12.16
C LYS A 213 -22.81 -5.63 12.33
N SER A 214 -22.43 -6.27 11.23
CA SER A 214 -21.67 -7.53 11.24
C SER A 214 -20.42 -7.41 10.36
N ILE A 215 -19.27 -7.19 10.99
CA ILE A 215 -17.99 -7.19 10.26
C ILE A 215 -17.71 -8.55 9.62
N LYS A 216 -18.23 -9.64 10.20
CA LYS A 216 -18.15 -10.99 9.62
C LYS A 216 -18.78 -11.05 8.23
N ALA A 217 -19.89 -10.32 8.01
CA ALA A 217 -20.53 -10.26 6.69
C ALA A 217 -19.62 -9.61 5.63
N PHE A 218 -18.79 -8.63 6.01
CA PHE A 218 -17.79 -8.07 5.11
C PHE A 218 -16.69 -9.09 4.82
N ILE A 219 -16.18 -9.78 5.86
CA ILE A 219 -15.14 -10.80 5.70
C ILE A 219 -15.61 -11.94 4.79
N SER A 220 -16.86 -12.39 4.92
CA SER A 220 -17.45 -13.44 4.08
C SER A 220 -17.51 -13.10 2.59
N TYR A 221 -17.54 -11.81 2.20
CA TYR A 221 -17.49 -11.43 0.79
C TYR A 221 -16.14 -11.79 0.14
N PHE A 222 -15.06 -11.85 0.93
CA PHE A 222 -13.72 -12.14 0.45
C PHE A 222 -13.33 -13.62 0.54
N ASN A 223 -14.21 -14.51 1.03
CA ASN A 223 -13.92 -15.94 1.17
C ASN A 223 -14.73 -16.75 0.18
#